data_AF-A0A522AZG4-F1
#
_entry.id   AF-A0A522AZG4-F1
#
_cell.length_a   1.000
_cell.length_b   1.000
_cell.length_c   1.000
_cell.angle_alpha   90.00
_cell.angle_beta   90.00
_cell.angle_gamma   90.00
#
_symmetry.space_group_name_H-M   'P 1'
#
loop_
_entity.id
_entity.type
_entity.pdbx_description
1 polymer ?
#
loop_
_entity_poly.entity_id
_entity_poly.type
_entity_poly.pdbx_seq_one_letter_code
_entity_poly.pdbx_strand_id
1 'polypeptide(L)'
;MPGAEEGPFAQATSFAVATPEARNLRDLRRRRYGQPVFVSSDQVLSRKGQVGTWEKFNVRLAVVKFPDNVLLGYDPVDLLLPTRYEDGKPVFETHTCELCRAAFALTQQEVDEKKEPTRCADCRDS
;
A
#
# COMPACT_ATOMS: atom_id res chain seq x y z
N MET A 1 -16.38 -13.91 -32.09
CA MET A 1 -15.16 -13.84 -31.25
C MET A 1 -15.16 -12.50 -30.56
N PRO A 2 -15.30 -12.41 -29.23
CA PRO A 2 -15.15 -11.14 -28.55
C PRO A 2 -13.68 -10.96 -28.18
N GLY A 3 -13.02 -10.00 -28.83
CA GLY A 3 -11.72 -9.49 -28.40
C GLY A 3 -11.90 -8.75 -27.09
N ALA A 4 -11.07 -9.08 -26.12
CA ALA A 4 -11.02 -8.40 -24.84
C ALA A 4 -10.71 -6.91 -25.08
N GLU A 5 -11.60 -6.05 -24.58
CA GLU A 5 -11.42 -4.61 -24.57
C GLU A 5 -10.26 -4.26 -23.62
N GLU A 6 -9.06 -4.09 -24.18
CA GLU A 6 -7.97 -3.40 -23.51
C GLU A 6 -8.16 -1.89 -23.71
N GLY A 7 -8.54 -1.24 -22.61
CA GLY A 7 -7.94 0.04 -22.23
C GLY A 7 -8.85 1.26 -22.32
N PRO A 8 -9.15 1.85 -21.16
CA PRO A 8 -9.21 3.29 -21.02
C PRO A 8 -7.99 3.74 -20.20
N PHE A 9 -7.05 4.39 -20.87
CA PHE A 9 -6.19 5.41 -20.23
C PHE A 9 -7.04 6.64 -19.86
N ALA A 10 -8.08 6.44 -19.06
CA ALA A 10 -8.84 7.51 -18.43
C ALA A 10 -8.26 7.73 -17.04
N GLN A 11 -7.47 8.79 -16.92
CA GLN A 11 -6.97 9.35 -15.68
C GLN A 11 -8.07 9.38 -14.61
N ALA A 12 -8.01 8.46 -13.67
CA ALA A 12 -8.66 8.58 -12.38
C ALA A 12 -7.60 8.28 -11.31
N THR A 13 -6.70 9.23 -11.07
CA THR A 13 -5.80 9.18 -9.91
C THR A 13 -6.63 9.44 -8.65
N SER A 14 -7.54 8.53 -8.33
CA SER A 14 -8.40 8.59 -7.16
C SER A 14 -8.14 7.43 -6.20
N PHE A 15 -7.02 6.74 -6.39
CA PHE A 15 -6.51 5.78 -5.43
C PHE A 15 -6.08 6.51 -4.15
N ALA A 16 -6.23 5.83 -3.02
CA ALA A 16 -5.90 6.39 -1.74
C ALA A 16 -4.39 6.50 -1.56
N VAL A 17 -3.99 7.53 -0.82
CA VAL A 17 -2.64 7.69 -0.29
C VAL A 17 -2.66 7.53 1.23
N ALA A 18 -1.49 7.34 1.83
CA ALA A 18 -1.33 7.22 3.26
C ALA A 18 -1.72 8.53 3.98
N THR A 19 -2.65 8.43 4.92
CA THR A 19 -3.11 9.52 5.80
C THR A 19 -2.82 9.18 7.27
N PRO A 20 -2.93 10.13 8.20
CA PRO A 20 -2.78 9.85 9.63
C PRO A 20 -3.68 8.72 10.12
N GLU A 21 -4.91 8.60 9.57
CA GLU A 21 -5.84 7.54 9.95
C GLU A 21 -5.68 6.24 9.15
N ALA A 22 -4.97 6.24 8.03
CA ALA A 22 -4.83 5.08 7.16
C ALA A 22 -3.45 5.01 6.47
N ARG A 23 -2.53 4.22 7.02
CA ARG A 23 -1.19 3.99 6.43
C ARG A 23 -1.08 2.67 5.65
N ASN A 24 -2.02 1.76 5.86
CA ASN A 24 -2.06 0.44 5.23
C ASN A 24 -3.49 0.12 4.76
N LEU A 25 -3.64 -1.03 4.09
CA LEU A 25 -4.91 -1.45 3.52
C LEU A 25 -5.96 -1.84 4.56
N ARG A 26 -5.56 -2.29 5.76
CA ARG A 26 -6.47 -2.56 6.89
C ARG A 26 -7.23 -1.30 7.26
N ASP A 27 -6.48 -0.22 7.49
CA ASP A 27 -6.98 1.03 8.03
C ASP A 27 -7.75 1.86 6.97
N LEU A 28 -7.56 1.53 5.69
CA LEU A 28 -8.27 2.17 4.59
C LEU A 28 -9.77 1.80 4.57
N ARG A 29 -10.62 2.76 4.94
CA ARG A 29 -12.09 2.59 4.96
C ARG A 29 -12.73 2.43 3.59
N ARG A 30 -12.23 3.15 2.58
CA ARG A 30 -12.74 3.11 1.20
C ARG A 30 -11.67 2.57 0.27
N ARG A 31 -11.75 1.28 -0.03
CA ARG A 31 -10.81 0.58 -0.92
C ARG A 31 -11.30 0.68 -2.37
N ARG A 32 -10.37 0.84 -3.30
CA ARG A 32 -10.66 0.85 -4.75
C ARG A 32 -9.92 -0.27 -5.42
N TYR A 33 -10.63 -1.06 -6.24
CA TYR A 33 -10.03 -2.19 -6.94
C TYR A 33 -8.84 -1.69 -7.79
N GLY A 34 -7.72 -2.40 -7.73
CA GLY A 34 -6.47 -1.97 -8.36
C GLY A 34 -5.62 -1.01 -7.53
N GLN A 35 -6.02 -0.70 -6.28
CA GLN A 35 -5.21 0.12 -5.36
C GLN A 35 -3.78 -0.43 -5.27
N PRO A 36 -2.75 0.36 -5.62
CA PRO A 36 -1.38 -0.08 -5.46
C PRO A 36 -1.02 -0.16 -3.97
N VAL A 37 -0.30 -1.21 -3.63
CA VAL A 37 0.15 -1.51 -2.27
C VAL A 37 1.60 -1.97 -2.29
N PHE A 38 2.33 -1.61 -1.25
CA PHE A 38 3.71 -2.05 -1.03
C PHE A 38 3.74 -3.12 0.07
N VAL A 39 4.43 -4.22 -0.20
CA VAL A 39 4.53 -5.35 0.74
C VAL A 39 5.62 -5.10 1.77
N SER A 40 5.25 -4.94 3.04
CA SER A 40 6.19 -4.77 4.15
C SER A 40 6.61 -6.10 4.81
N SER A 41 5.81 -7.16 4.67
CA SER A 41 6.06 -8.46 5.29
C SER A 41 6.95 -9.38 4.46
N ASP A 42 7.81 -10.13 5.15
CA ASP A 42 8.70 -11.12 4.55
C ASP A 42 8.05 -12.52 4.44
N GLN A 43 6.88 -12.71 5.05
CA GLN A 43 6.29 -14.04 5.27
C GLN A 43 5.86 -14.77 3.99
N VAL A 44 5.62 -14.06 2.89
CA VAL A 44 5.07 -14.63 1.66
C VAL A 44 6.06 -14.48 0.51
N LEU A 45 6.67 -15.62 0.13
CA LEU A 45 7.53 -15.78 -1.07
C LEU A 45 8.56 -14.66 -1.30
N SER A 46 9.09 -14.07 -0.21
CA SER A 46 10.11 -13.00 -0.26
C SER A 46 9.73 -11.81 -1.16
N ARG A 47 8.44 -11.44 -1.17
CA ARG A 47 7.94 -10.27 -1.94
C ARG A 47 8.03 -8.95 -1.17
N LYS A 48 8.64 -8.97 0.01
CA LYS A 48 8.95 -7.75 0.78
C LYS A 48 9.66 -6.74 -0.10
N GLY A 49 9.23 -5.49 -0.06
CA GLY A 49 9.80 -4.44 -0.88
C GLY A 49 9.18 -4.30 -2.27
N GLN A 50 8.31 -5.22 -2.68
CA GLN A 50 7.67 -5.17 -4.00
C GLN A 50 6.32 -4.46 -3.94
N VAL A 51 5.94 -3.89 -5.07
CA VAL A 51 4.64 -3.25 -5.28
C VAL A 51 3.76 -4.19 -6.09
N GLY A 52 2.50 -4.29 -5.67
CA GLY A 52 1.46 -4.98 -6.42
C GLY A 52 0.15 -4.20 -6.39
N THR A 53 -0.86 -4.72 -7.08
CA THR A 53 -2.21 -4.17 -7.09
C THR A 53 -3.14 -5.02 -6.25
N TRP A 54 -3.93 -4.38 -5.39
CA TRP A 54 -4.96 -5.06 -4.64
C TRP A 54 -6.11 -5.49 -5.54
N GLU A 55 -6.44 -6.78 -5.50
CA GLU A 55 -7.52 -7.38 -6.30
C GLU A 55 -8.77 -7.70 -5.48
N LYS A 56 -8.58 -8.35 -4.33
CA LYS A 56 -9.70 -8.86 -3.54
C LYS A 56 -9.40 -8.74 -2.05
N PHE A 57 -10.42 -8.41 -1.27
CA PHE A 57 -10.31 -8.31 0.18
C PHE A 57 -11.35 -9.20 0.82
N ASN A 58 -10.95 -9.98 1.80
CA ASN A 58 -11.85 -10.57 2.78
C ASN A 58 -11.38 -10.16 4.18
N VAL A 59 -12.16 -10.44 5.23
CA VAL A 59 -11.94 -9.86 6.56
C VAL A 59 -10.55 -10.14 7.18
N ARG A 60 -9.83 -11.16 6.68
CA ARG A 60 -8.48 -11.55 7.17
C ARG A 60 -7.38 -11.55 6.11
N LEU A 61 -7.71 -11.33 4.83
CA LEU A 61 -6.74 -11.54 3.76
C LEU A 61 -7.02 -10.62 2.56
N ALA A 62 -5.96 -9.96 2.11
CA ALA A 62 -5.95 -9.17 0.90
C ALA A 62 -5.15 -9.92 -0.19
N VAL A 63 -5.78 -10.13 -1.34
CA VAL A 63 -5.13 -10.72 -2.52
C VAL A 63 -4.49 -9.60 -3.33
N VAL A 64 -3.21 -9.75 -3.60
CA VAL A 64 -2.38 -8.82 -4.36
C VAL A 64 -1.89 -9.49 -5.63
N LYS A 65 -2.06 -8.82 -6.76
CA LYS A 65 -1.51 -9.19 -8.06
C LYS A 65 -0.20 -8.47 -8.30
N PHE A 66 0.82 -9.22 -8.69
CA PHE A 66 2.14 -8.69 -9.04
C PHE A 66 2.32 -8.58 -10.55
N PRO A 67 3.34 -7.84 -11.04
CA PRO A 67 3.59 -7.68 -12.48
C PRO A 67 3.84 -8.98 -13.25
N ASP A 68 4.31 -10.02 -12.55
CA ASP A 68 4.50 -11.38 -13.09
C ASP A 68 3.19 -12.20 -13.15
N ASN A 69 2.04 -11.56 -12.94
CA ASN A 69 0.70 -12.16 -12.84
C ASN A 69 0.50 -13.14 -11.67
N VAL A 70 1.43 -13.22 -10.74
CA VAL A 70 1.27 -14.03 -9.53
C VAL A 70 0.28 -13.34 -8.58
N LEU A 71 -0.62 -14.14 -7.99
CA LEU A 71 -1.60 -13.70 -6.98
C LEU A 71 -1.22 -14.27 -5.62
N LEU A 72 -1.06 -13.41 -4.61
CA LEU A 72 -0.69 -13.83 -3.26
C LEU A 72 -1.57 -13.15 -2.22
N GLY A 73 -1.83 -13.89 -1.14
CA GLY A 73 -2.56 -13.41 0.02
C GLY A 73 -1.65 -12.81 1.07
N TYR A 74 -2.00 -11.63 1.58
CA TYR A 74 -1.30 -10.95 2.67
C TYR A 74 -2.28 -10.55 3.76
N ASP A 75 -1.74 -10.37 4.98
CA ASP A 75 -2.46 -9.61 5.99
C ASP A 75 -2.58 -8.15 5.52
N PRO A 76 -3.78 -7.54 5.56
CA PRO A 76 -3.99 -6.14 5.24
C PRO A 76 -3.08 -5.14 5.96
N VAL A 77 -2.56 -5.47 7.14
CA VAL A 77 -1.60 -4.62 7.86
C VAL A 77 -0.23 -4.55 7.18
N ASP A 78 0.12 -5.57 6.43
CA ASP A 78 1.40 -5.72 5.75
C ASP A 78 1.42 -5.06 4.35
N LEU A 79 0.31 -4.41 3.98
CA LEU A 79 0.11 -3.79 2.69
C LEU A 79 0.03 -2.28 2.86
N LEU A 80 1.18 -1.62 2.69
CA LEU A 80 1.33 -0.18 2.86
C LEU A 80 0.74 0.60 1.68
N LEU A 81 0.11 1.74 1.96
CA LEU A 81 -0.42 2.63 0.93
C LEU A 81 0.70 3.54 0.36
N PRO A 82 0.56 4.03 -0.87
CA PRO A 82 1.48 5.03 -1.41
C PRO A 82 1.34 6.33 -0.62
N THR A 83 2.43 7.08 -0.51
CA THR A 83 2.42 8.38 0.17
C THR A 83 1.94 9.48 -0.75
N ARG A 84 2.26 9.38 -2.04
CA ARG A 84 1.78 10.29 -3.10
C ARG A 84 1.77 9.59 -4.45
N TYR A 85 1.29 10.30 -5.46
CA TYR A 85 1.45 9.94 -6.86
C TYR A 85 2.31 11.00 -7.55
N GLU A 86 3.28 10.57 -8.33
CA GLU A 86 4.18 11.43 -9.12
C GLU A 86 4.16 10.92 -10.56
N ASP A 87 3.76 11.78 -11.51
CA ASP A 87 3.54 11.41 -12.92
C ASP A 87 2.67 10.16 -13.10
N GLY A 88 1.63 10.02 -12.26
CA GLY A 88 0.70 8.88 -12.28
C GLY A 88 1.26 7.59 -11.68
N LYS A 89 2.51 7.59 -11.18
CA LYS A 89 3.13 6.44 -10.53
C LYS A 89 3.00 6.55 -9.00
N PRO A 90 2.65 5.46 -8.30
CA PRO A 90 2.60 5.46 -6.84
C PRO A 90 4.01 5.57 -6.27
N VAL A 91 4.22 6.54 -5.37
CA VAL A 91 5.46 6.70 -4.62
C VAL A 91 5.22 6.24 -3.19
N PHE A 92 6.08 5.36 -2.69
CA PHE A 92 6.00 4.81 -1.34
C PHE A 92 7.19 5.30 -0.53
N GLU A 93 6.94 6.14 0.47
CA GLU A 93 7.96 6.52 1.44
C GLU A 93 7.73 5.71 2.71
N THR A 94 8.66 4.80 3.00
CA THR A 94 8.54 3.87 4.13
C THR A 94 9.71 4.00 5.08
N HIS A 95 9.41 3.93 6.37
CA HIS A 95 10.38 3.98 7.46
C HIS A 95 10.33 2.67 8.23
N THR A 96 11.41 2.38 8.97
CA THR A 96 11.46 1.26 9.90
C THR A 96 11.29 1.79 11.31
N CYS A 97 10.31 1.28 12.05
CA CYS A 97 10.11 1.67 13.44
C CYS A 97 11.33 1.28 14.29
N GLU A 98 11.87 2.20 15.06
CA GLU A 98 13.03 1.93 15.93
C GLU A 98 12.74 0.91 17.05
N LEU A 99 11.47 0.82 17.48
CA LEU A 99 11.02 -0.02 18.59
C LEU A 99 10.66 -1.43 18.12
N CYS A 100 9.62 -1.57 17.29
CA CYS A 100 9.12 -2.87 16.85
C CYS A 100 9.78 -3.38 15.56
N ARG A 101 10.63 -2.57 14.91
CA ARG A 101 11.32 -2.90 13.64
C ARG A 101 10.38 -3.18 12.45
N ALA A 102 9.08 -2.91 12.59
CA ALA A 102 8.13 -3.01 11.49
C ALA A 102 8.31 -1.85 10.50
N ALA A 103 8.13 -2.12 9.21
CA ALA A 103 8.08 -1.06 8.20
C ALA A 103 6.70 -0.40 8.19
N PHE A 104 6.67 0.92 8.05
CA PHE A 104 5.43 1.70 7.99
C PHE A 104 5.56 2.83 6.96
N ALA A 105 4.45 3.18 6.31
CA ALA A 105 4.43 4.29 5.36
C ALA A 105 4.38 5.63 6.08
N LEU A 106 5.10 6.62 5.56
CA LEU A 106 4.86 8.02 5.88
C LEU A 106 3.51 8.46 5.28
N THR A 107 2.83 9.35 5.99
CA THR A 107 1.64 10.00 5.46
C THR A 107 2.03 11.11 4.48
N GLN A 108 1.11 11.49 3.60
CA GLN A 108 1.34 12.62 2.70
C GLN A 108 1.73 13.89 3.46
N GLN A 109 0.99 14.18 4.54
CA GLN A 109 1.26 15.30 5.42
C GLN A 109 2.67 15.24 6.06
N GLU A 110 3.13 14.06 6.49
CA GLU A 110 4.48 13.92 7.05
C GLU A 110 5.57 14.25 6.02
N VAL A 111 5.37 13.85 4.76
CA VAL A 111 6.29 14.20 3.67
C VAL A 111 6.27 15.69 3.36
N ASP A 112 5.07 16.28 3.23
CA ASP A 112 4.92 17.72 2.95
C ASP A 112 5.56 18.59 4.05
N GLU A 113 5.40 18.18 5.31
CA GLU A 113 5.98 18.86 6.48
C GLU A 113 7.44 18.47 6.74
N LYS A 114 8.05 17.58 5.94
CA LYS A 114 9.40 17.02 6.14
C LYS A 114 9.60 16.43 7.54
N LYS A 115 8.54 15.80 8.07
CA LYS A 115 8.58 15.07 9.34
C LYS A 115 9.13 13.67 9.10
N GLU A 116 10.15 13.32 9.87
CA GLU A 116 10.78 12.01 9.83
C GLU A 116 10.48 11.23 11.13
N PRO A 117 9.27 10.65 11.27
CA PRO A 117 8.95 9.86 12.46
C PRO A 117 9.88 8.64 12.56
N THR A 118 10.39 8.39 13.77
CA THR A 118 11.20 7.21 14.09
C THR A 118 10.36 6.01 14.52
N ARG A 119 9.06 6.22 14.79
CA ARG A 119 8.12 5.20 15.31
C ARG A 119 6.87 5.09 14.46
N CYS A 120 6.36 3.86 14.31
CA CYS A 120 5.07 3.61 13.65
C CYS A 120 3.89 4.12 14.51
N ALA A 121 2.71 4.20 13.92
CA ALA A 121 1.50 4.67 14.61
C ALA A 121 1.20 3.86 15.88
N ASP A 122 1.24 2.53 15.82
CA ASP A 122 0.97 1.67 16.97
C ASP A 122 1.93 1.91 18.15
N CYS A 123 3.21 2.16 17.87
CA CYS A 123 4.22 2.44 18.91
C CYS A 123 4.25 3.90 19.37
N ARG A 124 3.51 4.81 18.73
CA ARG A 124 3.35 6.21 19.18
C ARG A 124 2.15 6.37 20.11
N ASP A 125 1.17 5.50 19.98
CA ASP A 125 -0.05 5.48 20.80
C ASP A 125 0.09 4.62 22.07
N SER A 126 1.20 3.88 22.22
CA SER A 126 1.54 3.05 23.40
C SER A 126 2.39 3.76 24.43
#